data_AF-A0A5N9CS08-F1
#
_entry.id   AF-A0A5N9CS08-F1
#
_cell.length_a   1.000
_cell.length_b   1.000
_cell.length_c   1.000
_cell.angle_alpha   90.00
_cell.angle_beta   90.00
_cell.angle_gamma   90.00
#
_symmetry.space_group_name_H-M   'P 1'
#
loop_
_entity.id
_entity.type
_entity.pdbx_description
1 polymer ?
#
loop_
_entity_poly.entity_id
_entity_poly.type
_entity_poly.pdbx_seq_one_letter_code
_entity_poly.pdbx_strand_id
1 'polypeptide(L)'
;MAVLKSGESTVRVQDLSAMLQRSGVNSASAANILTVQWSKLVAWVEATSLGLLTQLETYKFASESGCALVWARVMREVGTIAKMKGIPLEDTGPFPVKIVVNESEENAVLALQELGHKLEATAPDHRMSALQDLQRGQRLEIDETMRHAVDEARRLGIPAPCATTFAKASTRICRQGPRLKIEPLTLCW
;
A
#
# COMPACT_ATOMS: atom_id res chain seq x y z
N MET A 1 -5.23 -17.42 -21.27
CA MET A 1 -5.22 -15.94 -21.17
C MET A 1 -6.37 -15.52 -20.27
N ALA A 2 -6.09 -15.07 -19.04
CA ALA A 2 -7.13 -14.45 -18.23
C ALA A 2 -7.46 -13.09 -18.84
N VAL A 3 -8.71 -12.90 -19.25
CA VAL A 3 -9.21 -11.59 -19.70
C VAL A 3 -9.05 -10.63 -18.54
N LEU A 4 -8.08 -9.72 -18.60
CA LEU A 4 -8.12 -8.51 -17.79
C LEU A 4 -9.44 -7.82 -18.13
N LYS A 5 -10.37 -7.74 -17.17
CA LYS A 5 -11.58 -6.91 -17.33
C LYS A 5 -11.09 -5.52 -17.74
N SER A 6 -11.63 -4.95 -18.82
CA SER A 6 -11.08 -3.75 -19.48
C SER A 6 -10.93 -2.54 -18.55
N GLY A 7 -11.64 -2.52 -17.42
CA GLY A 7 -11.60 -1.43 -16.45
C GLY A 7 -12.35 -0.19 -16.92
N GLU A 8 -13.06 -0.29 -18.04
CA GLU A 8 -13.78 0.82 -18.66
C GLU A 8 -15.08 1.12 -17.90
N SER A 9 -15.43 2.40 -17.88
CA SER A 9 -16.74 2.84 -17.41
C SER A 9 -17.80 2.45 -18.44
N THR A 10 -18.79 1.68 -18.01
CA THR A 10 -19.95 1.28 -18.82
C THR A 10 -21.20 1.95 -18.28
N VAL A 11 -22.29 1.98 -19.06
CA VAL A 11 -23.60 2.49 -18.60
C VAL A 11 -24.00 1.86 -17.26
N ARG A 12 -23.84 0.54 -17.12
CA ARG A 12 -24.11 -0.16 -15.86
C ARG A 12 -23.28 0.37 -14.69
N VAL A 13 -22.00 0.70 -14.90
CA VAL A 13 -21.12 1.27 -13.85
C VAL A 13 -21.52 2.72 -13.53
N GLN A 14 -21.91 3.49 -14.53
CA GLN A 14 -22.40 4.86 -14.36
C GLN A 14 -23.70 4.88 -13.55
N ASP A 15 -24.65 3.99 -13.87
CA ASP A 15 -25.92 3.86 -13.15
C ASP A 15 -25.70 3.49 -11.68
N LEU A 16 -24.81 2.53 -11.41
CA LEU A 16 -24.44 2.16 -10.04
C LEU A 16 -23.79 3.33 -9.29
N SER A 17 -22.90 4.08 -9.94
CA SER A 17 -22.28 5.26 -9.32
C SER A 17 -23.31 6.33 -9.01
N ALA A 18 -24.27 6.57 -9.90
CA ALA A 18 -25.37 7.50 -9.67
C ALA A 18 -26.30 7.04 -8.53
N MET A 19 -26.55 5.73 -8.40
CA MET A 19 -27.28 5.17 -7.26
C MET A 19 -26.55 5.44 -5.93
N LEU A 20 -25.24 5.22 -5.87
CA LEU A 20 -24.43 5.49 -4.68
C LEU A 20 -24.43 6.98 -4.32
N GLN A 21 -24.27 7.86 -5.32
CA GLN A 21 -24.35 9.31 -5.13
C GLN A 21 -25.71 9.73 -4.54
N ARG A 22 -26.83 9.20 -5.08
CA ARG A 22 -28.18 9.47 -4.55
C ARG A 22 -28.36 9.00 -3.10
N SER A 23 -27.60 8.01 -2.66
CA SER A 23 -27.59 7.56 -1.26
C SER A 23 -26.67 8.38 -0.35
N GLY A 24 -25.99 9.41 -0.87
CA GLY A 24 -25.06 10.25 -0.11
C GLY A 24 -23.63 9.72 -0.05
N VAL A 25 -23.32 8.62 -0.75
CA VAL A 25 -21.95 8.09 -0.83
C VAL A 25 -21.19 8.82 -1.93
N ASN A 26 -20.05 9.44 -1.59
CA ASN A 26 -19.17 10.05 -2.58
C ASN A 26 -18.58 8.95 -3.49
N SER A 27 -19.13 8.84 -4.71
CA SER A 27 -18.80 7.81 -5.69
C SER A 27 -18.71 8.43 -7.07
N ALA A 28 -17.79 7.95 -7.90
CA ALA A 28 -17.70 8.31 -9.30
C ALA A 28 -17.27 7.08 -10.12
N SER A 29 -17.80 6.93 -11.33
CA SER A 29 -17.26 5.95 -12.28
C SER A 29 -15.92 6.47 -12.83
N ALA A 30 -14.86 5.69 -12.73
CA ALA A 30 -13.56 6.03 -13.30
C ALA A 30 -13.39 5.35 -14.66
N ALA A 31 -12.92 6.10 -15.66
CA ALA A 31 -12.52 5.53 -16.96
C ALA A 31 -11.18 4.78 -16.88
N ASN A 32 -10.37 5.09 -15.86
CA ASN A 32 -9.04 4.56 -15.61
C ASN A 32 -8.97 3.78 -14.28
N ILE A 33 -9.98 2.94 -13.98
CA ILE A 33 -10.08 2.28 -12.66
C ILE A 33 -8.84 1.43 -12.31
N LEU A 34 -8.17 0.85 -13.32
CA LEU A 34 -6.94 0.08 -13.11
C LEU A 34 -5.80 0.98 -12.62
N THR A 35 -5.67 2.19 -13.15
CA THR A 35 -4.72 3.20 -12.65
C THR A 35 -5.01 3.57 -11.21
N VAL A 36 -6.27 3.82 -10.88
CA VAL A 36 -6.69 4.13 -9.50
C VAL A 36 -6.34 2.98 -8.55
N GLN A 37 -6.67 1.74 -8.92
CA GLN A 37 -6.41 0.56 -8.11
C GLN A 37 -4.91 0.29 -7.91
N TRP A 38 -4.13 0.33 -8.99
CA TRP A 38 -2.69 0.05 -8.93
C TRP A 38 -1.93 1.16 -8.20
N SER A 39 -2.32 2.42 -8.38
CA SER A 39 -1.72 3.54 -7.64
C SER A 39 -1.92 3.38 -6.13
N LYS A 40 -3.15 2.99 -5.72
CA LYS A 40 -3.44 2.70 -4.32
C LYS A 40 -2.65 1.49 -3.82
N LEU A 41 -2.61 0.41 -4.59
CA LEU A 41 -1.90 -0.81 -4.22
C LEU A 41 -0.41 -0.56 -4.01
N VAL A 42 0.24 0.16 -4.94
CA VAL A 42 1.66 0.51 -4.88
C VAL A 42 1.99 1.22 -3.56
N ALA A 43 1.25 2.26 -3.20
CA ALA A 43 1.48 2.98 -1.95
C ALA A 43 1.16 2.14 -0.70
N TRP A 44 0.07 1.36 -0.77
CA TRP A 44 -0.50 0.68 0.38
C TRP A 44 0.28 -0.56 0.82
N VAL A 45 0.86 -1.33 -0.12
CA VAL A 45 1.53 -2.61 0.16
C VAL A 45 2.58 -2.45 1.26
N GLU A 46 3.51 -1.51 1.11
CA GLU A 46 4.60 -1.42 2.08
C GLU A 46 4.25 -0.61 3.32
N ALA A 47 3.39 0.40 3.21
CA ALA A 47 2.83 1.09 4.38
C ALA A 47 2.21 0.09 5.36
N THR A 48 1.48 -0.90 4.84
CA THR A 48 0.84 -1.93 5.64
C THR A 48 1.85 -2.88 6.28
N SER A 49 2.89 -3.31 5.54
CA SER A 49 3.96 -4.16 6.08
C SER A 49 4.68 -3.45 7.22
N LEU A 50 5.07 -2.19 7.03
CA LEU A 50 5.72 -1.37 8.05
C LEU A 50 4.80 -1.17 9.25
N GLY A 51 3.52 -0.86 9.05
CA GLY A 51 2.55 -0.77 10.14
C GLY A 51 2.46 -2.05 10.97
N LEU A 52 2.44 -3.23 10.34
CA LEU A 52 2.39 -4.50 11.06
C LEU A 52 3.70 -4.84 11.78
N LEU A 53 4.84 -4.60 11.14
CA LEU A 53 6.16 -4.96 11.67
C LEU A 53 6.60 -4.01 12.80
N THR A 54 6.34 -2.72 12.64
CA THR A 54 6.73 -1.70 13.62
C THR A 54 5.68 -1.49 14.71
N GLN A 55 4.41 -1.79 14.42
CA GLN A 55 3.25 -1.45 15.26
C GLN A 55 3.15 0.05 15.60
N LEU A 56 3.71 0.92 14.75
CA LEU A 56 3.69 2.37 14.93
C LEU A 56 2.56 3.04 14.15
N GLU A 57 2.23 4.27 14.56
CA GLU A 57 1.46 5.22 13.75
C GLU A 57 2.16 5.51 12.43
N THR A 58 1.36 5.77 11.38
CA THR A 58 1.87 5.91 10.00
C THR A 58 2.92 7.00 9.86
N TYR A 59 2.76 8.11 10.56
CA TYR A 59 3.71 9.21 10.48
C TYR A 59 5.10 8.82 10.99
N LYS A 60 5.19 8.00 12.06
CA LYS A 60 6.47 7.65 12.69
C LYS A 60 7.39 6.86 11.75
N PHE A 61 6.85 5.84 11.09
CA PHE A 61 7.64 5.07 10.12
C PHE A 61 7.79 5.80 8.77
N ALA A 62 6.90 6.74 8.43
CA ALA A 62 7.07 7.56 7.25
C ALA A 62 8.22 8.57 7.42
N SER A 63 8.38 9.12 8.63
CA SER A 63 9.43 10.10 8.96
C SER A 63 10.81 9.47 9.19
N GLU A 64 10.89 8.20 9.59
CA GLU A 64 12.17 7.50 9.79
C GLU A 64 12.80 7.11 8.45
N SER A 65 14.04 7.54 8.20
CA SER A 65 14.72 7.40 6.90
C SER A 65 14.85 5.96 6.41
N GLY A 66 15.14 5.01 7.30
CA GLY A 66 15.26 3.58 6.95
C GLY A 66 13.93 2.97 6.51
N CYS A 67 12.85 3.26 7.23
CA CYS A 67 11.49 2.83 6.90
C CYS A 67 11.02 3.48 5.60
N ALA A 68 11.23 4.79 5.42
CA ALA A 68 10.91 5.51 4.18
C ALA A 68 11.67 4.94 2.98
N LEU A 69 12.95 4.58 3.16
CA LEU A 69 13.76 3.96 2.12
C LEU A 69 13.22 2.59 1.69
N VAL A 70 12.91 1.73 2.65
CA VAL A 70 12.30 0.42 2.40
C VAL A 70 10.96 0.58 1.70
N TRP A 71 10.14 1.52 2.15
CA TRP A 71 8.87 1.86 1.54
C TRP A 71 9.02 2.25 0.07
N ALA A 72 9.96 3.17 -0.22
CA ALA A 72 10.24 3.59 -1.59
C ALA A 72 10.69 2.41 -2.48
N ARG A 73 11.55 1.52 -1.99
CA ARG A 73 12.05 0.37 -2.76
C ARG A 73 10.94 -0.63 -3.10
N VAL A 74 10.06 -0.95 -2.15
CA VAL A 74 8.92 -1.83 -2.42
C VAL A 74 7.93 -1.14 -3.38
N MET A 75 7.65 0.15 -3.20
CA MET A 75 6.81 0.91 -4.15
C MET A 75 7.37 0.86 -5.58
N ARG A 76 8.69 0.91 -5.77
CA ARG A 76 9.33 0.78 -7.09
C ARG A 76 9.22 -0.61 -7.68
N GLU A 77 9.40 -1.66 -6.87
CA GLU A 77 9.21 -3.03 -7.33
C GLU A 77 7.77 -3.25 -7.81
N VAL A 78 6.78 -2.84 -6.99
CA VAL A 78 5.36 -2.97 -7.36
C VAL A 78 5.00 -2.04 -8.53
N GLY A 79 5.59 -0.84 -8.59
CA GLY A 79 5.41 0.10 -9.69
C GLY A 79 5.95 -0.43 -11.03
N THR A 80 7.03 -1.20 -10.99
CA THR A 80 7.57 -1.91 -12.17
C THR A 80 6.56 -2.94 -12.70
N ILE A 81 5.83 -3.63 -11.83
CA ILE A 81 4.76 -4.54 -12.21
C ILE A 81 3.66 -3.79 -12.95
N ALA A 82 3.19 -2.65 -12.41
CA ALA A 82 2.18 -1.81 -13.06
C ALA A 82 2.64 -1.33 -14.44
N LYS A 83 3.88 -0.86 -14.55
CA LYS A 83 4.51 -0.45 -15.81
C LYS A 83 4.51 -1.58 -16.84
N MET A 84 4.91 -2.79 -16.44
CA MET A 84 4.92 -3.96 -17.34
C MET A 84 3.52 -4.41 -17.77
N LYS A 85 2.48 -4.03 -17.03
CA LYS A 85 1.08 -4.25 -17.39
C LYS A 85 0.49 -3.11 -18.23
N GLY A 86 1.27 -2.07 -18.56
CA GLY A 86 0.80 -0.90 -19.29
C GLY A 86 -0.16 -0.02 -18.49
N ILE A 87 -0.09 -0.06 -17.15
CA ILE A 87 -0.98 0.69 -16.27
C ILE A 87 -0.23 1.93 -15.79
N PRO A 88 -0.63 3.15 -16.23
CA PRO A 88 -0.02 4.37 -15.72
C PRO A 88 -0.38 4.54 -14.24
N LEU A 89 0.56 5.07 -13.46
CA LEU A 89 0.39 5.36 -12.03
C LEU A 89 0.18 6.86 -11.81
N GLU A 90 -0.64 7.16 -10.82
CA GLU A 90 -0.99 8.51 -10.41
C GLU A 90 -0.84 8.68 -8.90
N ASP A 91 -0.69 9.91 -8.43
CA ASP A 91 -0.73 10.16 -6.99
C ASP A 91 -2.15 9.89 -6.48
N THR A 92 -2.26 9.30 -5.29
CA THR A 92 -3.55 8.85 -4.76
C THR A 92 -3.69 9.18 -3.28
N GLY A 93 -4.74 9.93 -2.93
CA GLY A 93 -4.92 10.46 -1.58
C GLY A 93 -3.68 11.25 -1.14
N PRO A 94 -3.11 10.96 0.04
CA PRO A 94 -1.90 11.64 0.51
C PRO A 94 -0.60 11.06 -0.08
N PHE A 95 -0.65 9.95 -0.81
CA PHE A 95 0.56 9.21 -1.21
C PHE A 95 1.22 9.77 -2.49
N PRO A 96 2.53 10.13 -2.44
CA PRO A 96 3.27 10.69 -3.57
C PRO A 96 3.82 9.59 -4.51
N VAL A 97 2.94 8.77 -5.06
CA VAL A 97 3.29 7.59 -5.89
C VAL A 97 4.22 7.94 -7.04
N LYS A 98 3.97 9.04 -7.76
CA LYS A 98 4.74 9.43 -8.94
C LYS A 98 6.19 9.73 -8.62
N ILE A 99 6.43 10.55 -7.59
CA ILE A 99 7.79 10.90 -7.17
C ILE A 99 8.52 9.65 -6.70
N VAL A 100 7.89 8.87 -5.82
CA VAL A 100 8.53 7.70 -5.22
C VAL A 100 8.97 6.67 -6.27
N VAL A 101 8.11 6.42 -7.27
CA VAL A 101 8.37 5.41 -8.30
C VAL A 101 9.34 5.88 -9.38
N ASN A 102 9.38 7.18 -9.72
CA ASN A 102 10.10 7.65 -10.91
C ASN A 102 11.39 8.46 -10.62
N GLU A 103 11.52 9.08 -9.44
CA GLU A 103 12.65 9.97 -9.14
C GLU A 103 13.85 9.24 -8.50
N SER A 104 14.87 9.99 -8.06
CA SER A 104 15.99 9.43 -7.27
C SER A 104 15.50 8.80 -5.95
N GLU A 105 16.28 7.86 -5.40
CA GLU A 105 15.96 7.23 -4.11
C GLU A 105 15.88 8.27 -2.98
N GLU A 106 16.77 9.27 -3.00
CA GLU A 106 16.76 10.40 -2.07
C GLU A 106 15.46 11.20 -2.16
N ASN A 107 15.02 11.57 -3.38
CA ASN A 107 13.76 12.30 -3.57
C ASN A 107 12.55 11.47 -3.13
N ALA A 108 12.59 10.15 -3.32
CA ALA A 108 11.53 9.25 -2.87
C ALA A 108 11.44 9.20 -1.33
N VAL A 109 12.58 9.12 -0.64
CA VAL A 109 12.64 9.16 0.83
C VAL A 109 12.10 10.50 1.33
N LEU A 110 12.57 11.62 0.80
CA LEU A 110 12.10 12.95 1.19
C LEU A 110 10.58 13.12 0.98
N ALA A 111 10.04 12.60 -0.12
CA ALA A 111 8.60 12.67 -0.38
C ALA A 111 7.78 11.86 0.64
N LEU A 112 8.28 10.71 1.10
CA LEU A 112 7.64 9.91 2.13
C LEU A 112 7.78 10.52 3.53
N GLN A 113 8.91 11.16 3.83
CA GLN A 113 9.08 11.91 5.08
C GLN A 113 8.16 13.13 5.14
N GLU A 114 7.97 13.82 4.02
CA GLU A 114 7.00 14.91 3.90
C GLU A 114 5.56 14.42 4.09
N LEU A 115 5.22 13.22 3.59
CA LEU A 115 3.97 12.55 3.93
C LEU A 115 3.87 12.29 5.45
N GLY A 116 4.96 11.84 6.07
CA GLY A 116 5.07 11.68 7.52
C GLY A 116 4.73 12.95 8.27
N HIS A 117 5.39 14.07 7.96
CA HIS A 117 5.13 15.37 8.60
C HIS A 117 3.68 15.83 8.41
N LYS A 118 3.09 15.62 7.23
CA LYS A 118 1.67 15.95 6.98
C LYS A 118 0.74 15.12 7.85
N LEU A 119 1.00 13.81 7.98
CA LEU A 119 0.20 12.93 8.81
C LEU A 119 0.38 13.24 10.29
N GLU A 120 1.57 13.59 10.74
CA GLU A 120 1.81 14.05 12.12
C GLU A 120 0.96 15.28 12.45
N ALA A 121 0.91 16.25 11.53
CA ALA A 121 0.16 17.49 11.75
C ALA A 121 -1.36 17.32 11.65
N THR A 122 -1.85 16.39 10.82
CA THR A 122 -3.29 16.31 10.48
C THR A 122 -4.00 15.10 11.05
N ALA A 123 -3.27 14.01 11.30
CA ALA A 123 -3.80 12.73 11.78
C ALA A 123 -2.72 11.93 12.55
N PRO A 124 -2.19 12.46 13.66
CA PRO A 124 -1.05 11.85 14.38
C PRO A 124 -1.35 10.43 14.87
N ASP A 125 -2.61 10.13 15.21
CA ASP A 125 -3.03 8.80 15.66
C ASP A 125 -3.35 7.82 14.52
N HIS A 126 -3.16 8.24 13.25
CA HIS A 126 -3.47 7.39 12.10
C HIS A 126 -2.58 6.13 12.11
N ARG A 127 -3.25 4.98 12.06
CA ARG A 127 -2.63 3.66 11.89
C ARG A 127 -3.19 2.99 10.64
N MET A 128 -2.34 2.25 9.94
CA MET A 128 -2.77 1.42 8.82
C MET A 128 -3.88 0.45 9.26
N SER A 129 -4.90 0.26 8.43
CA SER A 129 -6.07 -0.55 8.77
C SER A 129 -5.70 -1.96 9.24
N ALA A 130 -4.75 -2.62 8.58
CA ALA A 130 -4.31 -3.96 9.00
C ALA A 130 -3.69 -3.98 10.41
N LEU A 131 -3.01 -2.90 10.84
CA LEU A 131 -2.53 -2.81 12.22
C LEU A 131 -3.71 -2.68 13.20
N GLN A 132 -4.75 -1.92 12.85
CA GLN A 132 -5.95 -1.82 13.67
C GLN A 132 -6.67 -3.17 13.78
N ASP A 133 -6.76 -3.91 12.68
CA ASP A 133 -7.37 -5.25 12.64
C ASP A 133 -6.55 -6.24 13.49
N LEU A 134 -5.21 -6.18 13.40
CA LEU A 134 -4.32 -6.97 14.26
C LEU A 134 -4.55 -6.65 15.74
N GLN A 135 -4.63 -5.37 16.09
CA GLN A 135 -4.88 -4.90 17.47
C GLN A 135 -6.24 -5.36 17.99
N ARG A 136 -7.25 -5.51 17.12
CA ARG A 136 -8.57 -6.05 17.43
C ARG A 136 -8.62 -7.58 17.43
N GLY A 137 -7.52 -8.26 17.12
CA GLY A 137 -7.46 -9.72 16.98
C GLY A 137 -8.22 -10.26 15.77
N GLN A 138 -8.45 -9.43 14.74
CA GLN A 138 -9.13 -9.82 13.52
C GLN A 138 -8.18 -10.49 12.52
N ARG A 139 -8.75 -11.23 11.59
CA ARG A 139 -8.00 -11.84 10.49
C ARG A 139 -7.54 -10.74 9.52
N LEU A 140 -6.28 -10.80 9.10
CA LEU A 140 -5.69 -9.82 8.17
C LEU A 140 -5.83 -10.26 6.71
N GLU A 141 -6.01 -9.30 5.81
CA GLU A 141 -6.16 -9.48 4.35
C GLU A 141 -4.80 -9.46 3.59
N ILE A 142 -3.77 -10.10 4.15
CA ILE A 142 -2.40 -10.07 3.57
C ILE A 142 -2.29 -10.93 2.31
N ASP A 143 -3.00 -12.06 2.27
CA ASP A 143 -2.96 -13.00 1.15
C ASP A 143 -3.72 -12.46 -0.09
N GLU A 144 -4.74 -11.62 0.12
CA GLU A 144 -5.56 -11.04 -0.95
C GLU A 144 -4.91 -9.81 -1.58
N THR A 145 -4.02 -9.13 -0.86
CA THR A 145 -3.44 -7.85 -1.28
C THR A 145 -1.95 -7.96 -1.64
N MET A 146 -1.07 -8.16 -0.64
CA MET A 146 0.38 -8.18 -0.86
C MET A 146 0.82 -9.38 -1.69
N ARG A 147 0.23 -10.55 -1.43
CA ARG A 147 0.55 -11.77 -2.18
C ARG A 147 0.08 -11.67 -3.63
N HIS A 148 -0.98 -10.90 -3.94
CA HIS A 148 -1.37 -10.63 -5.32
C HIS A 148 -0.25 -9.90 -6.09
N ALA A 149 0.37 -8.87 -5.51
CA ALA A 149 1.48 -8.17 -6.15
C ALA A 149 2.70 -9.10 -6.38
N VAL A 150 3.05 -9.92 -5.40
CA VAL A 150 4.15 -10.90 -5.52
C VAL A 150 3.86 -11.97 -6.57
N ASP A 151 2.61 -12.44 -6.64
CA ASP A 151 2.19 -13.44 -7.63
C ASP A 151 2.19 -12.86 -9.05
N GLU A 152 1.79 -11.59 -9.23
CA GLU A 152 1.91 -10.88 -10.51
C GLU A 152 3.36 -10.66 -10.93
N ALA A 153 4.25 -10.29 -10.01
CA ALA A 153 5.69 -10.20 -10.29
C ALA A 153 6.23 -11.54 -10.81
N ARG A 154 5.91 -12.64 -10.12
CA ARG A 154 6.30 -14.00 -10.54
C ARG A 154 5.75 -14.35 -11.92
N ARG A 155 4.48 -14.05 -12.19
CA ARG A 155 3.82 -14.33 -13.48
C ARG A 155 4.48 -13.58 -14.64
N LEU A 156 5.00 -12.38 -14.38
CA LEU A 156 5.66 -11.53 -15.38
C LEU A 156 7.18 -11.72 -15.43
N GLY A 157 7.76 -12.58 -14.57
CA GLY A 157 9.20 -12.78 -14.50
C GLY A 157 9.98 -11.57 -13.96
N ILE A 158 9.34 -10.71 -13.16
CA ILE A 158 9.93 -9.50 -12.61
C ILE A 158 10.51 -9.82 -11.22
N PRO A 159 11.79 -9.53 -10.96
CA PRO A 159 12.34 -9.60 -9.60
C PRO A 159 11.63 -8.61 -8.67
N ALA A 160 11.04 -9.11 -7.58
CA ALA A 160 10.45 -8.30 -6.51
C ALA A 160 10.91 -8.80 -5.12
N PRO A 161 12.23 -8.81 -4.84
CA PRO A 161 12.78 -9.39 -3.61
C PRO A 161 12.34 -8.68 -2.33
N CYS A 162 12.23 -7.35 -2.34
CA CYS A 162 11.78 -6.59 -1.17
C CYS A 162 10.31 -6.91 -0.89
N ALA A 163 9.44 -6.74 -1.90
CA ALA A 163 8.00 -7.01 -1.78
C ALA A 163 7.75 -8.47 -1.34
N THR A 164 8.52 -9.43 -1.87
CA THR A 164 8.43 -10.84 -1.47
C THR A 164 8.81 -11.05 0.00
N THR A 165 9.85 -10.37 0.47
CA THR A 165 10.34 -10.49 1.84
C THR A 165 9.32 -9.93 2.84
N PHE A 166 8.81 -8.72 2.57
CA PHE A 166 7.82 -8.07 3.43
C PHE A 166 6.47 -8.80 3.41
N ALA A 167 6.00 -9.30 2.26
CA ALA A 167 4.80 -10.14 2.21
C ALA A 167 4.94 -11.40 3.07
N LYS A 168 6.10 -12.07 3.03
CA LYS A 168 6.39 -13.24 3.87
C LYS A 168 6.40 -12.88 5.36
N ALA A 169 7.00 -11.75 5.73
CA ALA A 169 7.05 -11.27 7.11
C ALA A 169 5.63 -10.96 7.64
N SER A 170 4.84 -10.20 6.90
CA SER A 170 3.44 -9.90 7.22
C SER A 170 2.58 -11.15 7.34
N THR A 171 2.78 -12.15 6.47
CA THR A 171 2.08 -13.44 6.55
C THR A 171 2.40 -14.19 7.84
N ARG A 172 3.64 -14.13 8.32
CA ARG A 172 4.03 -14.76 9.60
C ARG A 172 3.33 -14.09 10.78
N ILE A 173 3.24 -12.76 10.80
CA ILE A 173 2.50 -12.00 11.82
C ILE A 173 1.03 -12.43 11.82
N CYS A 174 0.39 -12.48 10.64
CA CYS A 174 -1.00 -12.91 10.50
C CYS A 174 -1.26 -14.31 11.09
N ARG A 175 -0.35 -15.27 10.83
CA ARG A 175 -0.49 -16.66 11.30
C ARG A 175 -0.23 -16.86 12.78
N GLN A 176 0.58 -16.01 13.40
CA GLN A 176 0.89 -16.11 14.84
C GLN A 176 -0.24 -15.53 15.71
N GLY A 177 -1.19 -14.79 15.14
CA GLY A 177 -2.33 -14.21 15.86
C GLY A 177 -1.90 -13.20 16.95
N PRO A 178 -2.81 -12.75 17.84
CA PRO A 178 -2.52 -11.77 18.89
C PRO A 178 -1.53 -12.24 19.97
N ARG A 179 -0.83 -13.37 19.78
CA ARG A 179 0.19 -13.89 20.70
C ARG A 179 1.58 -13.27 20.50
N LEU A 180 1.79 -12.46 19.46
CA LEU A 180 3.00 -11.66 19.32
C LEU A 180 2.99 -10.51 20.32
N LYS A 181 3.37 -10.80 21.58
CA LYS A 181 4.06 -9.81 22.40
C LYS A 181 5.44 -9.64 21.78
N ILE A 182 5.55 -8.77 20.78
CA ILE A 182 6.85 -8.21 20.41
C ILE A 182 7.17 -7.29 21.57
N GLU A 183 7.95 -7.79 22.54
CA GLU A 183 8.46 -6.93 23.59
C GLU A 183 9.20 -5.77 22.91
N PRO A 184 8.95 -4.52 23.32
CA PRO A 184 9.72 -3.41 22.79
C PRO A 184 11.18 -3.75 23.01
N LEU A 185 11.99 -3.71 21.95
CA LEU A 185 13.44 -3.77 22.07
C LEU A 185 13.83 -2.67 23.04
N THR A 186 14.06 -3.03 24.30
CA THR A 186 14.72 -2.17 25.27
C THR A 186 16.10 -1.90 24.69
N LEU A 187 16.22 -0.73 24.06
CA LEU A 187 17.50 -0.11 23.75
C LEU A 187 18.20 0.14 25.08
N CYS A 188 18.95 -0.85 25.55
CA CYS A 188 20.08 -0.60 26.41
C CYS A 188 21.15 0.05 25.53
N TRP A 189 21.21 1.37 25.58
CA TRP A 189 22.46 2.11 25.38
C TRP A 189 23.30 2.01 26.64
#